data_AF-A0A2V5TLK7-F1
#
_entry.id   AF-A0A2V5TLK7-F1
#
_cell.length_a   1.000
_cell.length_b   1.000
_cell.length_c   1.000
_cell.angle_alpha   90.00
_cell.angle_beta   90.00
_cell.angle_gamma   90.00
#
_symmetry.space_group_name_H-M   'P 1'
#
loop_
_entity.id
_entity.type
_entity.pdbx_description
1 polymer ?
#
loop_
_entity_poly.entity_id
_entity_poly.type
_entity_poly.pdbx_seq_one_letter_code
_entity_poly.pdbx_strand_id
1 'polypeptide(L)'
;MHSSKKSKRTRSRKTMAKIDSKLECQGEIERMLKNSQTKVIMPALALGVLRNYSANRKRVFSDSEIRFSYESAVRSLKAHLGHDVHIGARYEDAYGMRMSRYGFFKAVGHLRYELAKRFADSAEQLVSWIPDRIKQHIESRIGVIQELADSKVRLRIADDVSKFMKLIGEQMNLNAASFEIVSFALIKVHLEKFACKIYRDTRTSAHDRGVDLATNFGVVYQVKKLRIETRSDADKLYAELKLNFDTERLQDGNVILVIDDIAEDVRRYLIDMKVQSIKKDQLLSIGKEFHESEDRQKVLRVIYEEFRRDYSSAIK
;
A
#
# COMPACT_ATOMS: atom_id res chain seq x y z
N MET A 1 51.16 -2.66 37.19
CA MET A 1 49.67 -2.65 37.06
C MET A 1 49.16 -1.64 36.01
N HIS A 2 49.44 -1.81 34.71
CA HIS A 2 49.01 -0.84 33.67
C HIS A 2 48.31 -1.42 32.42
N SER A 3 47.97 -2.72 32.40
CA SER A 3 47.40 -3.36 31.20
C SER A 3 45.84 -3.41 31.16
N SER A 4 45.15 -3.13 32.27
CA SER A 4 43.69 -3.33 32.38
C SER A 4 42.80 -2.19 31.82
N LYS A 5 43.27 -0.94 31.82
CA LYS A 5 42.47 0.23 31.41
C LYS A 5 42.36 0.44 29.88
N LYS A 6 43.38 0.04 29.09
CA LYS A 6 43.35 0.14 27.61
C LYS A 6 42.37 -0.88 27.00
N SER A 7 42.28 -2.09 27.55
CA SER A 7 41.37 -3.14 27.07
C SER A 7 39.88 -2.74 27.21
N LYS A 8 39.47 -2.20 28.36
CA LYS A 8 38.07 -1.77 28.60
C LYS A 8 37.62 -0.61 27.70
N ARG A 9 38.46 0.41 27.49
CA ARG A 9 38.15 1.55 26.60
C ARG A 9 38.00 1.14 25.13
N THR A 10 38.82 0.20 24.67
CA THR A 10 38.77 -0.29 23.28
C THR A 10 37.55 -1.18 23.04
N ARG A 11 37.14 -1.96 24.05
CA ARG A 11 35.91 -2.78 24.01
C ARG A 11 34.65 -1.91 24.00
N SER A 12 34.59 -0.87 24.85
CA SER A 12 33.49 0.11 24.88
C SER A 12 33.31 0.85 23.54
N ARG A 13 34.41 1.36 22.94
CA ARG A 13 34.35 2.04 21.63
C ARG A 13 33.94 1.13 20.48
N LYS A 14 34.40 -0.13 20.47
CA LYS A 14 33.97 -1.13 19.47
C LYS A 14 32.50 -1.51 19.62
N THR A 15 31.99 -1.58 20.86
CA THR A 15 30.57 -1.85 21.11
C THR A 15 29.70 -0.67 20.65
N MET A 16 30.08 0.58 20.96
CA MET A 16 29.33 1.77 20.50
C MET A 16 29.34 1.89 18.97
N ALA A 17 30.49 1.74 18.31
CA ALA A 17 30.57 1.79 16.84
C ALA A 17 29.76 0.68 16.14
N LYS A 18 29.63 -0.51 16.77
CA LYS A 18 28.76 -1.58 16.28
C LYS A 18 27.27 -1.27 16.48
N ILE A 19 26.91 -0.59 17.56
CA ILE A 19 25.53 -0.15 17.81
C ILE A 19 25.13 0.94 16.81
N ASP A 20 26.00 1.92 16.56
CA ASP A 20 25.76 3.00 15.61
C ASP A 20 25.60 2.45 14.18
N SER A 21 26.50 1.56 13.75
CA SER A 21 26.41 0.92 12.43
C SER A 21 25.16 0.04 12.27
N LYS A 22 24.63 -0.54 13.35
CA LYS A 22 23.38 -1.31 13.32
C LYS A 22 22.17 -0.40 13.12
N LEU A 23 22.09 0.67 13.92
CA LEU A 23 21.00 1.64 13.87
C LEU A 23 20.92 2.31 12.49
N GLU A 24 22.08 2.61 11.89
CA GLU A 24 22.15 3.08 10.51
C GLU A 24 21.56 2.07 9.51
N CYS A 25 21.94 0.80 9.60
CA CYS A 25 21.40 -0.25 8.72
C CYS A 25 19.88 -0.42 8.89
N GLN A 26 19.37 -0.40 10.13
CA GLN A 26 17.93 -0.45 10.39
C GLN A 26 17.23 0.78 9.81
N GLY A 27 17.79 1.98 9.98
CA GLY A 27 17.27 3.22 9.39
C GLY A 27 17.18 3.17 7.87
N GLU A 28 18.12 2.51 7.19
CA GLU A 28 18.04 2.28 5.74
C GLU A 28 16.92 1.32 5.35
N ILE A 29 16.68 0.25 6.12
CA ILE A 29 15.52 -0.63 5.90
C ILE A 29 14.20 0.13 6.14
N GLU A 30 14.12 0.98 7.16
CA GLU A 30 12.96 1.86 7.38
C GLU A 30 12.72 2.77 6.17
N ARG A 31 13.79 3.32 5.61
CA ARG A 31 13.70 4.15 4.40
C ARG A 31 13.19 3.35 3.20
N MET A 32 13.63 2.09 3.04
CA MET A 32 13.10 1.19 2.01
C MET A 32 11.61 0.91 2.20
N LEU A 33 11.16 0.68 3.45
CA LEU A 33 9.76 0.48 3.80
C LEU A 33 8.92 1.74 3.51
N LYS A 34 9.37 2.91 3.95
CA LYS A 34 8.67 4.19 3.71
C LYS A 34 8.47 4.47 2.22
N ASN A 35 9.44 4.10 1.39
CA ASN A 35 9.39 4.28 -0.06
C ASN A 35 8.60 3.18 -0.79
N SER A 36 8.15 2.13 -0.09
CA SER A 36 7.32 1.07 -0.66
C SER A 36 5.86 1.51 -0.67
N GLN A 37 5.37 1.94 -1.83
CA GLN A 37 3.99 2.42 -1.95
C GLN A 37 2.97 1.27 -1.98
N THR A 38 3.20 0.27 -2.83
CA THR A 38 2.29 -0.86 -3.04
C THR A 38 2.86 -2.19 -2.55
N LYS A 39 4.13 -2.52 -2.82
CA LYS A 39 4.71 -3.81 -2.43
C LYS A 39 6.05 -3.61 -1.74
N VAL A 40 6.31 -4.37 -0.67
CA VAL A 40 7.57 -4.31 0.09
C VAL A 40 8.72 -5.04 -0.63
N ILE A 41 9.13 -4.51 -1.79
CA ILE A 41 10.11 -5.15 -2.67
C ILE A 41 11.53 -5.09 -2.08
N MET A 42 12.02 -3.87 -1.81
CA MET A 42 13.41 -3.64 -1.41
C MET A 42 13.75 -4.27 -0.04
N PRO A 43 12.88 -4.18 0.99
CA PRO A 43 13.12 -4.87 2.26
C PRO A 43 13.14 -6.40 2.12
N ALA A 44 12.26 -6.98 1.28
CA ALA A 44 12.26 -8.41 1.02
C ALA A 44 13.52 -8.87 0.27
N LEU A 45 14.01 -8.07 -0.68
CA LEU A 45 15.28 -8.33 -1.36
C LEU A 45 16.45 -8.27 -0.38
N ALA A 46 16.50 -7.24 0.48
CA ALA A 46 17.52 -7.13 1.52
C ALA A 46 17.52 -8.36 2.43
N LEU A 47 16.34 -8.81 2.89
CA LEU A 47 16.19 -10.03 3.70
C LEU A 47 16.78 -11.26 2.99
N GLY A 48 16.43 -11.46 1.72
CA GLY A 48 16.90 -12.60 0.94
C GLY A 48 18.42 -12.64 0.79
N VAL A 49 19.00 -11.51 0.40
CA VAL A 49 20.46 -11.38 0.22
C VAL A 49 21.19 -11.58 1.54
N LEU A 50 20.68 -10.99 2.63
CA LEU A 50 21.29 -11.15 3.96
C LEU A 50 21.23 -12.60 4.44
N ARG A 51 20.14 -13.32 4.15
CA ARG A 51 20.05 -14.77 4.44
C ARG A 51 21.07 -15.57 3.63
N ASN A 52 21.21 -15.28 2.33
CA ASN A 52 22.21 -15.94 1.49
C ASN A 52 23.64 -15.66 1.99
N TYR A 53 23.94 -14.40 2.34
CA TYR A 53 25.19 -14.03 2.99
C TYR A 53 25.41 -14.79 4.31
N SER A 54 24.41 -14.86 5.20
CA SER A 54 24.55 -15.57 6.47
C SER A 54 24.84 -17.05 6.29
N ALA A 55 24.29 -17.68 5.24
CA ALA A 55 24.51 -19.09 4.95
C ALA A 55 25.89 -19.36 4.30
N ASN A 56 26.29 -18.53 3.33
CA ASN A 56 27.42 -18.83 2.44
C ASN A 56 28.64 -17.92 2.65
N ARG A 57 28.49 -16.85 3.45
CA ARG A 57 29.45 -15.75 3.67
C ARG A 57 29.92 -15.04 2.39
N LYS A 58 29.22 -15.27 1.27
CA LYS A 58 29.47 -14.65 -0.04
C LYS A 58 29.06 -13.18 -0.03
N ARG A 59 29.98 -12.27 -0.42
CA ARG A 59 29.69 -10.82 -0.46
C ARG A 59 29.41 -10.26 -1.85
N VAL A 60 29.76 -10.97 -2.92
CA VAL A 60 29.51 -10.53 -4.30
C VAL A 60 28.47 -11.45 -4.92
N PHE A 61 27.38 -10.89 -5.44
CA PHE A 61 26.25 -11.61 -6.00
C PHE A 61 26.08 -11.26 -7.48
N SER A 62 25.74 -12.25 -8.31
CA SER A 62 25.18 -11.99 -9.64
C SER A 62 23.72 -11.56 -9.53
N ASP A 63 23.20 -10.93 -10.58
CA ASP A 63 21.78 -10.59 -10.65
C ASP A 63 20.85 -11.81 -10.50
N SER A 64 21.22 -12.96 -11.08
CA SER A 64 20.49 -14.21 -10.92
C SER A 64 20.44 -14.71 -9.47
N GLU A 65 21.52 -14.55 -8.72
CA GLU A 65 21.56 -14.93 -7.30
C GLU A 65 20.72 -13.99 -6.44
N ILE A 66 20.70 -12.70 -6.78
CA ILE A 66 19.83 -11.71 -6.11
C ILE A 66 18.37 -12.06 -6.38
N ARG A 67 18.00 -12.37 -7.63
CA ARG A 67 16.66 -12.82 -8.00
C ARG A 67 16.23 -14.03 -7.19
N PHE A 68 17.06 -15.07 -7.15
CA PHE A 68 16.76 -16.28 -6.39
C PHE A 68 16.57 -15.98 -4.89
N SER A 69 17.46 -15.16 -4.33
CA SER A 69 17.41 -14.77 -2.92
C SER A 69 16.15 -13.98 -2.59
N TYR A 70 15.74 -13.07 -3.47
CA TYR A 70 14.50 -12.29 -3.35
C TYR A 70 13.26 -13.17 -3.41
N GLU A 71 13.13 -14.03 -4.43
CA GLU A 71 11.97 -14.93 -4.58
C GLU A 71 11.84 -15.87 -3.37
N SER A 72 12.97 -16.40 -2.88
CA SER A 72 13.02 -17.21 -1.66
C SER A 72 12.54 -16.43 -0.43
N ALA A 73 12.99 -15.18 -0.27
CA ALA A 73 12.55 -14.31 0.82
C ALA A 73 11.04 -14.01 0.74
N VAL A 74 10.52 -13.72 -0.44
CA VAL A 74 9.08 -13.49 -0.65
C VAL A 74 8.27 -14.72 -0.22
N ARG A 75 8.63 -15.93 -0.65
CA ARG A 75 7.95 -17.17 -0.22
C ARG A 75 7.97 -17.35 1.30
N SER A 76 9.12 -17.10 1.93
CA SER A 76 9.23 -17.19 3.38
C SER A 76 8.41 -16.12 4.12
N LEU A 77 8.31 -14.91 3.58
CA LEU A 77 7.52 -13.83 4.16
C LEU A 77 6.04 -14.14 4.06
N LYS A 78 5.57 -14.70 2.94
CA LYS A 78 4.18 -15.18 2.82
C LYS A 78 3.84 -16.21 3.87
N ALA A 79 4.74 -17.16 4.13
CA ALA A 79 4.56 -18.16 5.18
C ALA A 79 4.54 -17.51 6.59
N HIS A 80 5.44 -16.54 6.85
CA HIS A 80 5.50 -15.81 8.12
C HIS A 80 4.25 -14.95 8.38
N LEU A 81 3.72 -14.33 7.34
CA LEU A 81 2.60 -13.39 7.42
C LEU A 81 1.23 -14.06 7.29
N GLY A 82 1.16 -15.25 6.66
CA GLY A 82 -0.08 -15.98 6.41
C GLY A 82 -0.91 -15.42 5.24
N HIS A 83 -0.38 -14.48 4.46
CA HIS A 83 -1.05 -13.89 3.30
C HIS A 83 -0.03 -13.47 2.22
N ASP A 84 -0.52 -13.04 1.05
CA ASP A 84 0.31 -12.57 -0.07
C ASP A 84 0.16 -11.07 -0.41
N VAL A 85 -0.75 -10.38 0.28
CA VAL A 85 -1.07 -8.95 0.10
C VAL A 85 0.09 -8.05 0.56
N HIS A 86 0.43 -7.03 -0.22
CA HIS A 86 1.50 -6.04 0.01
C HIS A 86 2.94 -6.61 -0.01
N ILE A 87 3.11 -7.90 -0.27
CA ILE A 87 4.41 -8.56 -0.32
C ILE A 87 4.88 -8.63 -1.78
N GLY A 88 6.16 -8.33 -2.03
CA GLY A 88 6.92 -8.62 -3.27
C GLY A 88 6.22 -8.52 -4.64
N ALA A 89 6.71 -7.65 -5.52
CA ALA A 89 6.35 -7.66 -6.95
C ALA A 89 7.23 -8.63 -7.75
N ARG A 90 7.14 -8.60 -9.09
CA ARG A 90 8.06 -9.39 -9.93
C ARG A 90 9.49 -8.88 -9.73
N TYR A 91 10.49 -9.73 -9.96
CA TYR A 91 11.89 -9.33 -9.73
C TYR A 91 12.33 -8.19 -10.65
N GLU A 92 11.72 -8.07 -11.83
CA GLU A 92 11.95 -6.97 -12.76
C GLU A 92 11.59 -5.60 -12.15
N ASP A 93 10.81 -5.55 -11.05
CA ASP A 93 10.56 -4.31 -10.29
C ASP A 93 11.63 -4.07 -9.20
N ALA A 94 12.47 -5.07 -8.94
CA ALA A 94 13.41 -5.21 -7.83
C ALA A 94 14.89 -5.12 -8.25
N TYR A 95 15.22 -4.30 -9.26
CA TYR A 95 16.59 -4.19 -9.78
C TYR A 95 17.64 -3.96 -8.68
N GLY A 96 18.71 -4.76 -8.68
CA GLY A 96 19.85 -4.60 -7.79
C GLY A 96 20.46 -3.20 -7.80
N MET A 97 20.38 -2.48 -8.92
CA MET A 97 20.81 -1.07 -9.02
C MET A 97 19.98 -0.13 -8.11
N ARG A 98 18.69 -0.38 -7.87
CA ARG A 98 17.87 0.45 -6.97
C ARG A 98 18.33 0.34 -5.52
N MET A 99 18.91 -0.80 -5.13
CA MET A 99 19.47 -1.02 -3.79
C MET A 99 20.72 -0.16 -3.51
N SER A 100 21.41 0.33 -4.55
CA SER A 100 22.55 1.24 -4.40
C SER A 100 22.15 2.59 -3.76
N ARG A 101 20.92 3.04 -3.98
CA ARG A 101 20.37 4.27 -3.37
C ARG A 101 20.30 4.18 -1.83
N TYR A 102 20.21 2.96 -1.31
CA TYR A 102 20.22 2.64 0.11
C TYR A 102 21.61 2.27 0.64
N GLY A 103 22.65 2.37 -0.21
CA GLY A 103 24.00 1.93 0.10
C GLY A 103 24.08 0.45 0.52
N PHE A 104 23.10 -0.36 0.11
CA PHE A 104 23.05 -1.79 0.42
C PHE A 104 23.98 -2.58 -0.50
N PHE A 105 23.99 -2.20 -1.78
CA PHE A 105 24.88 -2.75 -2.79
C PHE A 105 25.79 -1.69 -3.41
N LYS A 106 26.96 -2.14 -3.84
CA LYS A 106 27.86 -1.43 -4.77
C LYS A 106 27.99 -2.26 -6.05
N ALA A 107 27.83 -1.64 -7.22
CA ALA A 107 28.11 -2.31 -8.48
C ALA A 107 29.64 -2.53 -8.62
N VAL A 108 30.04 -3.77 -8.95
CA VAL A 108 31.46 -4.15 -9.09
C VAL A 108 31.78 -4.77 -10.45
N GLY A 109 30.79 -4.82 -11.35
CA GLY A 109 30.92 -5.31 -12.72
C GLY A 109 29.57 -5.42 -13.40
N HIS A 110 29.54 -5.93 -14.63
CA HIS A 110 28.30 -6.15 -15.35
C HIS A 110 27.39 -7.13 -14.60
N LEU A 111 26.22 -6.66 -14.15
CA LEU A 111 25.22 -7.43 -13.39
C LEU A 111 25.80 -8.13 -12.14
N ARG A 112 26.80 -7.52 -11.49
CA ARG A 112 27.44 -8.01 -10.27
C ARG A 112 27.48 -6.93 -9.20
N TYR A 113 27.07 -7.31 -7.99
CA TYR A 113 26.86 -6.39 -6.88
C TYR A 113 27.53 -6.91 -5.61
N GLU A 114 28.28 -6.05 -4.93
CA GLU A 114 28.90 -6.34 -3.65
C GLU A 114 28.02 -5.81 -2.50
N LEU A 115 27.67 -6.69 -1.56
CA LEU A 115 27.01 -6.35 -0.30
C LEU A 115 27.92 -5.47 0.56
N ALA A 116 27.42 -4.30 0.94
CA ALA A 116 28.17 -3.36 1.75
C ALA A 116 28.49 -3.97 3.13
N LYS A 117 29.73 -3.75 3.58
CA LYS A 117 30.28 -4.39 4.78
C LYS A 117 29.42 -4.18 6.02
N ARG A 118 28.86 -2.99 6.24
CA ARG A 118 27.98 -2.67 7.38
C ARG A 118 26.75 -3.57 7.48
N PHE A 119 26.17 -3.95 6.34
CA PHE A 119 25.00 -4.84 6.28
C PHE A 119 25.41 -6.29 6.48
N ALA A 120 26.55 -6.71 5.92
CA ALA A 120 27.15 -8.03 6.20
C ALA A 120 27.46 -8.20 7.70
N ASP A 121 28.10 -7.21 8.32
CA ASP A 121 28.46 -7.22 9.74
C ASP A 121 27.23 -7.26 10.67
N SER A 122 26.07 -6.80 10.17
CA SER A 122 24.79 -6.75 10.90
C SER A 122 23.79 -7.85 10.46
N ALA A 123 24.20 -8.78 9.58
CA ALA A 123 23.28 -9.63 8.84
C ALA A 123 22.39 -10.50 9.74
N GLU A 124 22.95 -11.17 10.74
CA GLU A 124 22.17 -12.07 11.64
C GLU A 124 21.03 -11.32 12.35
N GLN A 125 21.31 -10.11 12.84
CA GLN A 125 20.33 -9.28 13.55
C GLN A 125 19.26 -8.72 12.62
N LEU A 126 19.66 -8.30 11.41
CA LEU A 126 18.74 -7.79 10.41
C LEU A 126 17.82 -8.92 9.89
N VAL A 127 18.36 -10.12 9.66
CA VAL A 127 17.58 -11.28 9.22
C VAL A 127 16.49 -11.66 10.22
N SER A 128 16.76 -11.55 11.52
CA SER A 128 15.75 -11.79 12.56
C SER A 128 14.73 -10.65 12.68
N TRP A 129 15.15 -9.40 12.43
CA TRP A 129 14.33 -8.21 12.68
C TRP A 129 13.43 -7.81 11.50
N ILE A 130 13.92 -7.92 10.26
CA ILE A 130 13.23 -7.45 9.05
C ILE A 130 11.82 -8.08 8.90
N PRO A 131 11.59 -9.39 9.11
CA PRO A 131 10.27 -9.99 8.90
C PRO A 131 9.17 -9.35 9.76
N ASP A 132 9.42 -9.19 11.06
CA ASP A 132 8.46 -8.57 11.98
C ASP A 132 8.28 -7.08 11.70
N ARG A 133 9.35 -6.42 11.26
CA ARG A 133 9.24 -5.01 10.87
C ARG A 133 8.41 -4.83 9.60
N ILE A 134 8.56 -5.72 8.60
CA ILE A 134 7.69 -5.75 7.41
C ILE A 134 6.24 -5.98 7.83
N LYS A 135 5.97 -6.92 8.75
CA LYS A 135 4.63 -7.18 9.29
C LYS A 135 4.00 -5.91 9.84
N GLN A 136 4.67 -5.24 10.77
CA GLN A 136 4.21 -3.99 11.38
C GLN A 136 3.96 -2.90 10.34
N HIS A 137 4.83 -2.80 9.33
CA HIS A 137 4.64 -1.83 8.25
C HIS A 137 3.37 -2.13 7.44
N ILE A 138 3.14 -3.38 7.03
CA ILE A 138 1.93 -3.77 6.29
C ILE A 138 0.69 -3.50 7.13
N GLU A 139 0.66 -3.93 8.39
CA GLU A 139 -0.45 -3.70 9.32
C GLU A 139 -0.74 -2.20 9.49
N SER A 140 0.28 -1.35 9.54
CA SER A 140 0.08 0.11 9.60
C SER A 140 -0.49 0.73 8.31
N ARG A 141 -0.40 0.03 7.17
CA ARG A 141 -0.80 0.52 5.85
C ARG A 141 -2.17 0.03 5.41
N ILE A 142 -2.55 -1.19 5.79
CA ILE A 142 -3.83 -1.79 5.41
C ILE A 142 -4.66 -2.28 6.61
N GLY A 143 -4.17 -2.17 7.85
CA GLY A 143 -4.92 -2.61 9.03
C GLY A 143 -5.19 -4.12 9.01
N VAL A 144 -6.47 -4.49 9.13
CA VAL A 144 -6.94 -5.89 9.24
C VAL A 144 -7.40 -6.49 7.90
N ILE A 145 -7.11 -5.84 6.77
CA ILE A 145 -7.64 -6.22 5.45
C ILE A 145 -7.29 -7.67 5.08
N GLN A 146 -6.09 -8.15 5.44
CA GLN A 146 -5.67 -9.53 5.23
C GLN A 146 -6.57 -10.56 5.93
N GLU A 147 -7.14 -10.21 7.09
CA GLU A 147 -8.02 -11.11 7.84
C GLU A 147 -9.38 -11.29 7.15
N LEU A 148 -9.77 -10.32 6.33
CA LEU A 148 -10.99 -10.38 5.52
C LEU A 148 -10.91 -11.44 4.41
N ALA A 149 -9.79 -12.14 4.24
CA ALA A 149 -9.72 -13.34 3.41
C ALA A 149 -10.64 -14.46 3.94
N ASP A 150 -10.75 -14.59 5.26
CA ASP A 150 -11.55 -15.62 5.92
C ASP A 150 -13.04 -15.20 5.97
N SER A 151 -13.90 -16.05 5.41
CA SER A 151 -15.35 -15.83 5.44
C SER A 151 -15.92 -15.78 6.85
N LYS A 152 -15.36 -16.52 7.81
CA LYS A 152 -15.80 -16.49 9.21
C LYS A 152 -15.50 -15.15 9.87
N VAL A 153 -14.35 -14.56 9.56
CA VAL A 153 -13.99 -13.22 10.03
C VAL A 153 -14.94 -12.19 9.45
N ARG A 154 -15.21 -12.24 8.13
CA ARG A 154 -16.17 -11.34 7.47
C ARG A 154 -17.57 -11.45 8.09
N LEU A 155 -18.08 -12.67 8.29
CA LEU A 155 -19.38 -12.91 8.92
C LEU A 155 -19.45 -12.29 10.32
N ARG A 156 -18.45 -12.56 11.17
CA ARG A 156 -18.40 -12.03 12.54
C ARG A 156 -18.38 -10.49 12.60
N ILE A 157 -17.75 -9.83 11.63
CA ILE A 157 -17.74 -8.36 11.53
C ILE A 157 -19.09 -7.87 10.98
N ALA A 158 -19.62 -8.54 9.97
CA ALA A 158 -20.87 -8.17 9.30
C ALA A 158 -22.12 -8.40 10.16
N ASP A 159 -22.13 -9.34 11.10
CA ASP A 159 -23.27 -9.57 11.98
C ASP A 159 -23.48 -8.43 12.99
N ASP A 160 -22.46 -7.58 13.20
CA ASP A 160 -22.51 -6.44 14.09
C ASP A 160 -22.29 -5.13 13.30
N VAL A 161 -23.38 -4.39 13.08
CA VAL A 161 -23.37 -3.13 12.32
C VAL A 161 -22.36 -2.13 12.90
N SER A 162 -22.19 -2.09 14.22
CA SER A 162 -21.25 -1.16 14.86
C SER A 162 -19.81 -1.55 14.55
N LYS A 163 -19.47 -2.84 14.58
CA LYS A 163 -18.14 -3.33 14.17
C LYS A 163 -17.88 -3.10 12.70
N PHE A 164 -18.85 -3.39 11.84
CA PHE A 164 -18.77 -3.11 10.41
C PHE A 164 -18.49 -1.63 10.16
N MET A 165 -19.33 -0.73 10.69
CA MET A 165 -19.18 0.71 10.47
C MET A 165 -17.88 1.28 11.06
N LYS A 166 -17.43 0.76 12.21
CA LYS A 166 -16.14 1.12 12.79
C LYS A 166 -15.00 0.77 11.83
N LEU A 167 -14.97 -0.45 11.32
CA LEU A 167 -13.96 -0.90 10.36
C LEU A 167 -13.98 -0.05 9.08
N ILE A 168 -15.17 0.19 8.50
CA ILE A 168 -15.32 1.02 7.30
C ILE A 168 -14.76 2.42 7.55
N GLY A 169 -15.13 3.06 8.67
CA GLY A 169 -14.64 4.38 9.04
C GLY A 169 -13.12 4.43 9.25
N GLU A 170 -12.56 3.46 9.97
CA GLU A 170 -11.12 3.34 10.18
C GLU A 170 -10.37 3.18 8.84
N GLN A 171 -10.85 2.33 7.95
CA GLN A 171 -10.23 2.10 6.64
C GLN A 171 -10.34 3.33 5.72
N MET A 172 -11.50 4.01 5.67
CA MET A 172 -11.64 5.24 4.89
C MET A 172 -10.71 6.37 5.38
N ASN A 173 -10.31 6.36 6.65
CA ASN A 173 -9.40 7.35 7.22
C ASN A 173 -7.91 6.98 7.09
N LEU A 174 -7.59 5.72 6.77
CA LEU A 174 -6.22 5.21 6.82
C LEU A 174 -5.28 5.88 5.81
N ASN A 175 -5.64 5.85 4.53
CA ASN A 175 -4.91 6.52 3.45
C ASN A 175 -5.79 6.67 2.20
N ALA A 176 -5.28 7.32 1.15
CA ALA A 176 -6.03 7.57 -0.09
C ALA A 176 -6.46 6.29 -0.81
N ALA A 177 -5.60 5.26 -0.87
CA ALA A 177 -5.93 3.99 -1.52
C ALA A 177 -7.02 3.22 -0.75
N SER A 178 -6.94 3.20 0.59
CA SER A 178 -8.01 2.61 1.41
C SER A 178 -9.33 3.38 1.23
N PHE A 179 -9.29 4.71 1.15
CA PHE A 179 -10.48 5.52 0.87
C PHE A 179 -11.11 5.18 -0.48
N GLU A 180 -10.31 5.05 -1.54
CA GLU A 180 -10.76 4.67 -2.88
C GLU A 180 -11.42 3.29 -2.89
N ILE A 181 -10.74 2.27 -2.38
CA ILE A 181 -11.22 0.88 -2.37
C ILE A 181 -12.50 0.73 -1.53
N VAL A 182 -12.55 1.37 -0.37
CA VAL A 182 -13.75 1.29 0.49
C VAL A 182 -14.92 2.04 -0.15
N SER A 183 -14.68 3.22 -0.73
CA SER A 183 -15.72 3.97 -1.46
C SER A 183 -16.28 3.14 -2.61
N PHE A 184 -15.41 2.52 -3.41
CA PHE A 184 -15.79 1.60 -4.45
C PHE A 184 -16.68 0.47 -3.93
N ALA A 185 -16.27 -0.20 -2.86
CA ALA A 185 -17.00 -1.35 -2.32
C ALA A 185 -18.42 -0.97 -1.85
N LEU A 186 -18.56 0.18 -1.16
CA LEU A 186 -19.85 0.70 -0.71
C LEU A 186 -20.76 1.04 -1.91
N ILE A 187 -20.24 1.80 -2.87
CA ILE A 187 -21.00 2.23 -4.05
C ILE A 187 -21.39 1.01 -4.89
N LYS A 188 -20.47 0.07 -5.12
CA LYS A 188 -20.73 -1.16 -5.88
C LYS A 188 -21.87 -1.96 -5.27
N VAL A 189 -21.79 -2.28 -3.98
CA VAL A 189 -22.82 -3.09 -3.32
C VAL A 189 -24.16 -2.35 -3.28
N HIS A 190 -24.14 -1.03 -3.07
CA HIS A 190 -25.36 -0.22 -3.11
C HIS A 190 -26.02 -0.21 -4.50
N LEU A 191 -25.25 0.07 -5.56
CA LEU A 191 -25.78 0.16 -6.93
C LEU A 191 -26.20 -1.19 -7.51
N GLU A 192 -25.58 -2.29 -7.10
CA GLU A 192 -26.00 -3.64 -7.50
C GLU A 192 -27.44 -3.96 -7.06
N LYS A 193 -27.94 -3.34 -5.98
CA LYS A 193 -29.36 -3.45 -5.57
C LYS A 193 -30.34 -2.87 -6.59
N PHE A 194 -29.86 -1.95 -7.43
CA PHE A 194 -30.62 -1.30 -8.50
C PHE A 194 -30.27 -1.87 -9.88
N ALA A 195 -29.71 -3.08 -9.94
CA ALA A 195 -29.24 -3.74 -11.16
C ALA A 195 -28.21 -2.93 -11.98
N CYS A 196 -27.54 -1.96 -11.34
CA CYS A 196 -26.47 -1.20 -11.95
C CYS A 196 -25.14 -1.93 -11.77
N LYS A 197 -24.44 -2.17 -12.88
CA LYS A 197 -23.11 -2.79 -12.88
C LYS A 197 -22.06 -1.70 -12.78
N ILE A 198 -21.17 -1.87 -11.79
CA ILE A 198 -20.00 -1.03 -11.59
C ILE A 198 -18.74 -1.79 -11.96
N TYR A 199 -17.84 -1.11 -12.65
CA TYR A 199 -16.52 -1.58 -13.04
C TYR A 199 -15.48 -0.63 -12.46
N ARG A 200 -14.42 -1.17 -11.85
CA ARG A 200 -13.26 -0.39 -11.42
C ARG A 200 -12.21 -0.43 -12.52
N ASP A 201 -11.85 0.74 -13.04
CA ASP A 201 -10.68 0.86 -13.91
C ASP A 201 -9.44 0.92 -13.00
N THR A 202 -8.47 0.03 -13.24
CA THR A 202 -7.26 -0.05 -12.40
C THR A 202 -6.00 0.08 -13.26
N ARG A 203 -6.09 0.79 -14.40
CA ARG A 203 -4.92 0.95 -15.26
C ARG A 203 -3.96 1.93 -14.60
N THR A 204 -2.98 1.36 -13.91
CA THR A 204 -1.72 2.02 -13.52
C THR A 204 -1.22 2.97 -14.63
N SER A 205 -1.38 4.27 -14.38
CA SER A 205 -0.58 5.39 -14.90
C SER A 205 -0.17 5.35 -16.38
N ALA A 206 -1.00 5.93 -17.24
CA ALA A 206 -0.63 6.70 -18.46
C ALA A 206 -1.85 7.00 -19.36
N HIS A 207 -2.88 6.15 -19.29
CA HIS A 207 -4.08 6.25 -20.16
C HIS A 207 -5.38 6.46 -19.39
N ASP A 208 -5.35 6.38 -18.06
CA ASP A 208 -6.54 6.55 -17.27
C ASP A 208 -6.82 8.04 -17.09
N ARG A 209 -7.82 8.49 -17.83
CA ARG A 209 -8.35 9.85 -17.93
C ARG A 209 -9.10 10.22 -16.63
N GLY A 210 -8.54 9.89 -15.47
CA GLY A 210 -9.12 10.12 -14.15
C GLY A 210 -10.36 9.29 -13.80
N VAL A 211 -10.68 8.21 -14.53
CA VAL A 211 -11.85 7.37 -14.24
C VAL A 211 -11.45 6.33 -13.20
N ASP A 212 -12.02 6.38 -11.99
CA ASP A 212 -11.80 5.31 -11.02
C ASP A 212 -12.87 4.21 -11.17
N LEU A 213 -14.14 4.64 -11.32
CA LEU A 213 -15.27 3.73 -11.49
C LEU A 213 -16.11 4.12 -12.72
N ALA A 214 -16.63 3.12 -13.43
CA ALA A 214 -17.57 3.32 -14.53
C ALA A 214 -18.80 2.44 -14.36
N THR A 215 -19.94 2.93 -14.82
CA THR A 215 -21.21 2.20 -14.82
C THR A 215 -21.60 1.75 -16.22
N ASN A 216 -22.49 0.76 -16.32
CA ASN A 216 -23.12 0.38 -17.58
C ASN A 216 -24.10 1.43 -18.14
N PHE A 217 -24.32 2.55 -17.45
CA PHE A 217 -25.18 3.66 -17.88
C PHE A 217 -24.39 4.90 -18.34
N GLY A 218 -23.07 4.80 -18.45
CA GLY A 218 -22.22 5.90 -18.93
C GLY A 218 -21.82 6.92 -17.85
N VAL A 219 -22.31 6.77 -16.61
CA VAL A 219 -21.85 7.56 -15.46
C VAL A 219 -20.51 7.03 -14.97
N VAL A 220 -19.58 7.95 -14.69
CA VAL A 220 -18.25 7.67 -14.15
C VAL A 220 -18.07 8.34 -12.79
N TYR A 221 -17.29 7.69 -11.93
CA TYR A 221 -16.92 8.21 -10.62
C TYR A 221 -15.42 8.45 -10.59
N GLN A 222 -15.03 9.60 -10.05
CA GLN A 222 -13.65 9.88 -9.68
C GLN A 222 -13.57 10.07 -8.16
N VAL A 223 -12.74 9.25 -7.51
CA VAL A 223 -12.60 9.15 -6.07
C VAL A 223 -11.32 9.85 -5.63
N LYS A 224 -11.45 10.89 -4.82
CA LYS A 224 -10.32 11.67 -4.32
C LYS A 224 -10.45 11.89 -2.82
N LYS A 225 -9.48 11.42 -2.04
CA LYS A 225 -9.38 11.72 -0.61
C LYS A 225 -8.87 13.17 -0.41
N LEU A 226 -9.75 14.14 -0.67
CA LEU A 226 -9.49 15.57 -0.57
C LEU A 226 -10.53 16.25 0.34
N ARG A 227 -10.14 17.36 0.95
CA ARG A 227 -11.04 18.28 1.64
C ARG A 227 -11.04 19.59 0.87
N ILE A 228 -12.21 20.06 0.43
CA ILE A 228 -12.35 21.25 -0.39
C ILE A 228 -13.13 22.30 0.37
N GLU A 229 -12.46 23.40 0.70
CA GLU A 229 -13.04 24.46 1.53
C GLU A 229 -13.27 25.75 0.74
N THR A 230 -12.60 25.93 -0.40
CA THR A 230 -12.67 27.16 -1.18
C THR A 230 -13.05 26.94 -2.64
N ARG A 231 -13.59 27.99 -3.28
CA ARG A 231 -13.83 27.98 -4.73
C ARG A 231 -12.56 27.80 -5.55
N SER A 232 -11.43 28.34 -5.09
CA SER A 232 -10.14 28.16 -5.79
C SER A 232 -9.72 26.69 -5.84
N ASP A 233 -9.97 25.92 -4.78
CA ASP A 233 -9.70 24.49 -4.76
C ASP A 233 -10.64 23.73 -5.70
N ALA A 234 -11.92 24.12 -5.75
CA ALA A 234 -12.89 23.58 -6.69
C ALA A 234 -12.54 23.91 -8.15
N ASP A 235 -12.05 25.11 -8.44
CA ASP A 235 -11.61 25.50 -9.79
C ASP A 235 -10.43 24.66 -10.25
N LYS A 236 -9.45 24.41 -9.37
CA LYS A 236 -8.31 23.52 -9.67
C LYS A 236 -8.78 22.09 -9.93
N LEU A 237 -9.69 21.57 -9.10
CA LEU A 237 -10.26 20.24 -9.30
C LEU A 237 -11.03 20.18 -10.63
N TYR A 238 -11.86 21.17 -10.92
CA TYR A 238 -12.63 21.19 -12.16
C TYR A 238 -11.75 21.34 -13.41
N ALA A 239 -10.66 22.11 -13.33
CA ALA A 239 -9.66 22.16 -14.38
C ALA A 239 -9.01 20.78 -14.61
N GLU A 240 -8.70 20.04 -13.54
CA GLU A 240 -8.24 18.65 -13.65
C GLU A 240 -9.30 17.76 -14.32
N LEU A 241 -10.57 17.88 -13.94
CA LEU A 241 -11.67 17.14 -14.56
C LEU A 241 -11.79 17.43 -16.06
N LYS A 242 -11.62 18.68 -16.51
CA LYS A 242 -11.63 19.02 -17.95
C LYS A 242 -10.48 18.42 -18.73
N LEU A 243 -9.32 18.22 -18.09
CA LEU A 243 -8.18 17.56 -18.73
C LEU A 243 -8.40 16.05 -18.83
N ASN A 244 -9.13 15.50 -17.87
CA ASN A 244 -9.40 14.08 -17.71
C ASN A 244 -10.58 13.64 -18.60
N PHE A 245 -11.68 14.38 -18.64
CA PHE A 245 -12.93 13.96 -19.30
C PHE A 245 -13.26 14.80 -20.53
N ASP A 246 -13.84 14.16 -21.55
CA ASP A 246 -14.35 14.88 -22.72
C ASP A 246 -15.51 15.80 -22.33
N THR A 247 -15.61 16.96 -23.00
CA THR A 247 -16.52 18.06 -22.63
C THR A 247 -17.99 17.63 -22.52
N GLU A 248 -18.46 16.78 -23.44
CA GLU A 248 -19.84 16.28 -23.46
C GLU A 248 -20.18 15.53 -22.16
N ARG A 249 -19.27 14.68 -21.67
CA ARG A 249 -19.50 13.89 -20.46
C ARG A 249 -19.66 14.76 -19.21
N LEU A 250 -18.92 15.86 -19.12
CA LEU A 250 -19.06 16.83 -18.03
C LEU A 250 -20.36 17.63 -18.17
N GLN A 251 -20.71 18.06 -19.39
CA GLN A 251 -21.95 18.82 -19.64
C GLN A 251 -23.22 18.01 -19.36
N ASP A 252 -23.19 16.71 -19.65
CA ASP A 252 -24.30 15.78 -19.37
C ASP A 252 -24.45 15.45 -17.89
N GLY A 253 -23.50 15.86 -17.04
CA GLY A 253 -23.51 15.54 -15.61
C GLY A 253 -23.17 14.09 -15.29
N ASN A 254 -22.47 13.39 -16.20
CA ASN A 254 -22.12 11.98 -16.06
C ASN A 254 -20.85 11.75 -15.24
N VAL A 255 -20.31 12.77 -14.58
CA VAL A 255 -19.13 12.68 -13.70
C VAL A 255 -19.54 12.94 -12.25
N ILE A 256 -19.33 11.95 -11.38
CA ILE A 256 -19.57 12.04 -9.94
C ILE A 256 -18.25 12.02 -9.19
N LEU A 257 -17.99 13.06 -8.41
CA LEU A 257 -16.86 13.11 -7.50
C LEU A 257 -17.19 12.40 -6.18
N VAL A 258 -16.35 11.48 -5.76
CA VAL A 258 -16.39 10.94 -4.40
C VAL A 258 -15.27 11.59 -3.61
N ILE A 259 -15.61 12.32 -2.55
CA ILE A 259 -14.67 13.20 -1.85
C ILE A 259 -14.72 13.00 -0.33
N ASP A 260 -13.59 13.22 0.35
CA ASP A 260 -13.54 13.10 1.82
C ASP A 260 -14.49 14.14 2.43
N ASP A 261 -14.32 15.41 2.06
CA ASP A 261 -15.14 16.51 2.55
C ASP A 261 -15.19 17.68 1.56
N ILE A 262 -16.29 18.44 1.58
CA ILE A 262 -16.45 19.65 0.76
C ILE A 262 -17.42 20.63 1.43
N ALA A 263 -17.07 21.91 1.47
CA ALA A 263 -17.97 22.96 1.97
C ALA A 263 -19.25 23.03 1.12
N GLU A 264 -20.42 23.24 1.74
CA GLU A 264 -21.71 23.16 1.04
C GLU A 264 -21.90 24.23 -0.04
N ASP A 265 -21.38 25.44 0.18
CA ASP A 265 -21.39 26.51 -0.82
C ASP A 265 -20.49 26.16 -2.02
N VAL A 266 -19.34 25.53 -1.79
CA VAL A 266 -18.44 25.05 -2.85
C VAL A 266 -19.02 23.84 -3.58
N ARG A 267 -19.73 22.96 -2.87
CA ARG A 267 -20.46 21.85 -3.47
C ARG A 267 -21.55 22.33 -4.42
N ARG A 268 -22.34 23.33 -4.02
CA ARG A 268 -23.34 23.96 -4.91
C ARG A 268 -22.68 24.56 -6.16
N TYR A 269 -21.55 25.23 -5.98
CA TYR A 269 -20.77 25.74 -7.10
C TYR A 269 -20.35 24.63 -8.11
N LEU A 270 -19.88 23.47 -7.63
CA LEU A 270 -19.57 22.34 -8.53
C LEU A 270 -20.81 21.76 -9.24
N ILE A 271 -21.97 21.75 -8.55
CA ILE A 271 -23.25 21.31 -9.13
C ILE A 271 -23.68 22.23 -10.28
N ASP A 272 -23.50 23.55 -10.12
CA ASP A 272 -23.77 24.53 -11.20
C ASP A 272 -22.90 24.26 -12.44
N MET A 273 -21.71 23.68 -12.22
CA MET A 273 -20.77 23.25 -13.25
C MET A 273 -21.01 21.80 -13.74
N LYS A 274 -22.17 21.22 -13.39
CA LYS A 274 -22.63 19.87 -13.72
C LYS A 274 -21.80 18.74 -13.12
N VAL A 275 -21.04 19.00 -12.06
CA VAL A 275 -20.30 17.96 -11.34
C VAL A 275 -20.99 17.65 -10.02
N GLN A 276 -21.53 16.44 -9.92
CA GLN A 276 -22.13 15.96 -8.68
C GLN A 276 -21.04 15.46 -7.73
N SER A 277 -21.30 15.52 -6.42
CA SER A 277 -20.36 14.99 -5.43
C SER A 277 -21.04 14.20 -4.31
N ILE A 278 -20.37 13.12 -3.88
CA ILE A 278 -20.71 12.30 -2.72
C ILE A 278 -19.61 12.45 -1.67
N LYS A 279 -19.98 12.93 -0.47
CA LYS A 279 -19.07 13.05 0.68
C LYS A 279 -18.84 11.70 1.36
N LYS A 280 -17.75 11.60 2.11
CA LYS A 280 -17.50 10.46 3.01
C LYS A 280 -18.69 10.16 3.92
N ASP A 281 -19.26 11.17 4.57
CA ASP A 281 -20.37 10.95 5.51
C ASP A 281 -21.63 10.42 4.81
N GLN A 282 -21.85 10.81 3.55
CA GLN A 282 -22.94 10.26 2.73
C GLN A 282 -22.66 8.79 2.36
N LEU A 283 -21.42 8.43 2.03
CA LEU A 283 -21.03 7.03 1.84
C LEU A 283 -21.19 6.20 3.12
N LEU A 284 -20.84 6.77 4.27
CA LEU A 284 -21.03 6.09 5.56
C LEU A 284 -22.52 5.89 5.86
N SER A 285 -23.39 6.82 5.48
CA SER A 285 -24.85 6.64 5.57
C SER A 285 -25.33 5.48 4.69
N ILE A 286 -24.84 5.36 3.45
CA ILE A 286 -25.12 4.19 2.59
C ILE A 286 -24.69 2.89 3.30
N GLY A 287 -23.52 2.89 3.93
CA GLY A 287 -23.04 1.74 4.71
C GLY A 287 -23.97 1.31 5.85
N LYS A 288 -24.65 2.27 6.49
CA LYS A 288 -25.62 2.01 7.58
C LYS A 288 -26.94 1.42 7.07
N GLU A 289 -27.30 1.67 5.82
CA GLU A 289 -28.53 1.17 5.18
C GLU A 289 -28.39 -0.29 4.70
N PHE A 290 -27.20 -0.89 4.79
CA PHE A 290 -27.04 -2.32 4.62
C PHE A 290 -27.59 -3.06 5.84
N HIS A 291 -28.89 -3.33 5.85
CA HIS A 291 -29.59 -3.99 6.95
C HIS A 291 -29.25 -5.48 7.05
N GLU A 292 -28.98 -6.14 5.93
CA GLU A 292 -28.65 -7.56 5.86
C GLU A 292 -27.15 -7.82 6.10
N SER A 293 -26.83 -8.88 6.83
CA SER A 293 -25.43 -9.32 7.02
C SER A 293 -24.77 -9.70 5.70
N GLU A 294 -25.55 -10.21 4.74
CA GLU A 294 -25.05 -10.60 3.42
C GLU A 294 -24.45 -9.41 2.65
N ASP A 295 -25.15 -8.26 2.62
CA ASP A 295 -24.65 -7.03 2.01
C ASP A 295 -23.32 -6.58 2.64
N ARG A 296 -23.27 -6.58 3.97
CA ARG A 296 -22.06 -6.16 4.72
C ARG A 296 -20.90 -7.12 4.47
N GLN A 297 -21.15 -8.43 4.46
CA GLN A 297 -20.14 -9.42 4.09
C GLN A 297 -19.65 -9.23 2.66
N LYS A 298 -20.55 -8.88 1.73
CA LYS A 298 -20.22 -8.61 0.34
C LYS A 298 -19.33 -7.38 0.22
N VAL A 299 -19.60 -6.30 0.95
CA VAL A 299 -18.71 -5.12 1.02
C VAL A 299 -17.32 -5.54 1.50
N LEU A 300 -17.22 -6.26 2.62
CA LEU A 300 -15.93 -6.71 3.18
C LEU A 300 -15.16 -7.61 2.21
N ARG A 301 -15.87 -8.48 1.47
CA ARG A 301 -15.27 -9.33 0.43
C ARG A 301 -14.71 -8.49 -0.71
N VAL A 302 -15.49 -7.53 -1.23
CA VAL A 302 -15.04 -6.65 -2.32
C VAL A 302 -13.81 -5.86 -1.90
N ILE A 303 -13.79 -5.31 -0.68
CA ILE A 303 -12.62 -4.61 -0.13
C ILE A 303 -11.38 -5.52 -0.19
N TYR A 304 -11.48 -6.73 0.35
CA TYR A 304 -10.37 -7.69 0.33
C TYR A 304 -9.92 -8.02 -1.09
N GLU A 305 -10.85 -8.32 -2.00
CA GLU A 305 -10.57 -8.70 -3.38
C GLU A 305 -9.84 -7.59 -4.15
N GLU A 306 -10.23 -6.33 -3.95
CA GLU A 306 -9.58 -5.18 -4.59
C GLU A 306 -8.17 -4.92 -4.04
N PHE A 307 -7.98 -5.02 -2.71
CA PHE A 307 -6.64 -4.98 -2.14
C PHE A 307 -5.78 -6.13 -2.67
N ARG A 308 -6.34 -7.34 -2.77
CA ARG A 308 -5.62 -8.50 -3.31
C ARG A 308 -5.24 -8.28 -4.78
N ARG A 309 -6.15 -7.75 -5.61
CA ARG A 309 -5.93 -7.46 -7.03
C ARG A 309 -4.72 -6.55 -7.24
N ASP A 310 -4.63 -5.46 -6.48
CA ASP A 310 -3.58 -4.45 -6.68
C ASP A 310 -2.28 -4.82 -5.95
N TYR A 311 -2.39 -5.41 -4.76
CA TYR A 311 -1.28 -5.53 -3.81
C TYR A 311 -0.74 -6.95 -3.64
N SER A 312 -1.38 -8.01 -4.15
CA SER A 312 -0.83 -9.36 -4.01
C SER A 312 0.41 -9.62 -4.86
N SER A 313 1.30 -10.44 -4.32
CA SER A 313 2.50 -10.90 -5.01
C SER A 313 2.18 -11.88 -6.13
N ALA A 314 2.76 -11.64 -7.32
CA ALA A 314 2.71 -12.60 -8.43
C ALA A 314 3.67 -13.79 -8.27
N ILE A 315 4.60 -13.73 -7.30
CA ILE A 315 5.57 -14.81 -7.04
C ILE A 315 4.86 -15.93 -6.29
N LYS A 316 4.80 -17.13 -6.88
CA LYS A 316 4.23 -18.31 -6.22
C LYS A 316 5.19 -18.86 -5.15
#